data_AF-A0A9P8I7J4-F1
#
_entry.id   AF-A0A9P8I7J4-F1
#
_cell.length_a   1.000
_cell.length_b   1.000
_cell.length_c   1.000
_cell.angle_alpha   90.00
_cell.angle_beta   90.00
_cell.angle_gamma   90.00
#
_symmetry.space_group_name_H-M   'P 1'
#
loop_
_entity.id
_entity.type
_entity.pdbx_description
1 polymer ?
#
loop_
_entity_poly.entity_id
_entity_poly.type
_entity_poly.pdbx_seq_one_letter_code
_entity_poly.pdbx_strand_id
1 'polypeptide(L)'
;MPVELRKRKAPAAPAAPAPPAKKASRTTTKTNPVKAVAAKAKAAITANTKKPSTTAVTKNATNGAPTVAVPKGGIDKVKVGDVVTLEGFGGEVETNDGVKTTLKALVEGSKNGVAIFTYPKASTPGCTTQACNFRDGYTSLTSTGLSIYGLSTDSPKANTNFKTKQNLPYTLLCDPDASLIGAIGLKKSPKGTTRGVFVIDKEGKVLAAEPGSPTTTVDVVKKLVGGVEANGIANDAADKEADKKKEDVEKAEVAGEVADTAAKLDGGVEGNGETAKA
;
A
#
# COMPACT_ATOMS: atom_id res chain seq x y z
N MET A 1 -45.86 59.74 8.97
CA MET A 1 -45.95 58.69 10.02
C MET A 1 -44.91 57.61 9.73
N PRO A 2 -44.32 56.97 10.75
CA PRO A 2 -43.07 56.21 10.62
C PRO A 2 -43.23 54.83 9.95
N VAL A 3 -42.13 54.32 9.41
CA VAL A 3 -42.03 52.97 8.82
C VAL A 3 -41.65 51.98 9.92
N GLU A 4 -42.58 51.11 10.34
CA GLU A 4 -42.33 50.16 11.41
C GLU A 4 -41.41 48.99 10.98
N LEU A 5 -40.28 48.88 11.66
CA LEU A 5 -39.33 47.77 11.54
C LEU A 5 -39.95 46.48 12.09
N ARG A 6 -40.51 45.65 11.20
CA ARG A 6 -40.96 44.29 11.52
C ARG A 6 -39.78 43.43 12.01
N LYS A 7 -39.60 43.37 13.33
CA LYS A 7 -38.65 42.48 14.01
C LYS A 7 -38.95 41.03 13.61
N ARG A 8 -38.01 40.38 12.92
CA ARG A 8 -38.14 38.96 12.53
C ARG A 8 -38.12 38.10 13.81
N LYS A 9 -39.09 37.20 13.96
CA LYS A 9 -39.12 36.25 15.07
C LYS A 9 -38.04 35.19 14.85
N ALA A 10 -37.11 35.05 15.80
CA ALA A 10 -36.07 34.03 15.73
C ALA A 10 -36.70 32.63 15.82
N PRO A 11 -36.20 31.62 15.07
CA PRO A 11 -36.60 30.24 15.25
C PRO A 11 -36.11 29.72 16.62
N ALA A 12 -36.92 28.90 17.28
CA ALA A 12 -36.53 28.28 18.54
C ALA A 12 -35.45 27.21 18.32
N ALA A 13 -34.45 27.16 19.20
CA ALA A 13 -33.44 26.10 19.19
C ALA A 13 -34.07 24.75 19.63
N PRO A 14 -33.71 23.62 19.01
CA PRO A 14 -34.15 22.30 19.46
C PRO A 14 -33.53 21.97 20.83
N ALA A 15 -34.29 21.30 21.70
CA ALA A 15 -33.86 20.95 23.05
C ALA A 15 -32.75 19.90 23.05
N ALA A 16 -31.74 20.08 23.91
CA ALA A 16 -30.67 19.11 24.11
C ALA A 16 -31.14 17.89 24.94
N PRO A 17 -30.66 16.67 24.65
CA PRO A 17 -31.00 15.48 25.43
C PRO A 17 -30.34 15.49 26.81
N ALA A 18 -31.05 14.99 27.82
CA ALA A 18 -30.59 14.98 29.21
C ALA A 18 -29.49 13.91 29.48
N PRO A 19 -28.51 14.18 30.35
CA PRO A 19 -27.47 13.21 30.72
C PRO A 19 -27.98 12.14 31.71
N PRO A 20 -27.46 10.90 31.66
CA PRO A 20 -27.88 9.82 32.56
C PRO A 20 -27.43 10.02 34.01
N ALA A 21 -28.25 9.55 34.95
CA ALA A 21 -28.07 9.81 36.38
C ALA A 21 -26.92 9.01 37.02
N LYS A 22 -26.17 9.68 37.92
CA LYS A 22 -25.17 9.03 38.79
C LYS A 22 -25.88 8.26 39.91
N LYS A 23 -25.53 6.98 40.14
CA LYS A 23 -25.89 6.28 41.37
C LYS A 23 -24.98 6.75 42.52
N ALA A 24 -25.57 7.20 43.62
CA ALA A 24 -24.85 7.58 44.82
C ALA A 24 -24.48 6.36 45.69
N SER A 25 -23.40 6.49 46.46
CA SER A 25 -23.03 5.50 47.48
C SER A 25 -23.95 5.59 48.71
N ARG A 26 -24.20 4.46 49.37
CA ARG A 26 -24.71 4.44 50.76
C ARG A 26 -24.09 3.28 51.54
N THR A 27 -23.17 3.61 52.43
CA THR A 27 -22.55 2.66 53.36
C THR A 27 -23.45 2.45 54.58
N THR A 28 -23.71 1.19 54.96
CA THR A 28 -24.24 0.82 56.29
C THR A 28 -23.59 -0.48 56.75
N THR A 29 -23.04 -0.49 57.96
CA THR A 29 -22.31 -1.61 58.56
C THR A 29 -23.22 -2.51 59.41
N LYS A 30 -23.00 -3.83 59.40
CA LYS A 30 -22.53 -4.62 60.57
C LYS A 30 -22.63 -6.15 60.41
N THR A 31 -21.81 -6.83 61.23
CA THR A 31 -21.96 -8.19 61.81
C THR A 31 -22.15 -9.42 60.91
N ASN A 32 -21.18 -10.33 61.03
CA ASN A 32 -21.24 -11.76 60.74
C ASN A 32 -21.29 -12.52 62.09
N PRO A 33 -22.03 -13.63 62.24
CA PRO A 33 -21.37 -14.84 62.77
C PRO A 33 -21.88 -16.21 62.25
N VAL A 34 -20.95 -16.98 61.66
CA VAL A 34 -20.66 -18.44 61.78
C VAL A 34 -21.78 -19.52 61.87
N LYS A 35 -21.54 -20.62 61.11
CA LYS A 35 -21.80 -22.07 61.44
C LYS A 35 -23.23 -22.62 61.18
N ALA A 36 -23.47 -23.87 60.76
CA ALA A 36 -22.78 -24.88 59.90
C ALA A 36 -23.78 -26.07 59.62
N VAL A 37 -23.26 -27.27 59.26
CA VAL A 37 -23.90 -28.62 59.19
C VAL A 37 -24.53 -29.03 57.83
N ALA A 38 -24.32 -30.22 57.25
CA ALA A 38 -23.21 -31.21 57.32
C ALA A 38 -23.30 -32.34 56.25
N ALA A 39 -22.14 -32.93 55.89
CA ALA A 39 -21.92 -34.34 55.43
C ALA A 39 -22.58 -34.81 54.10
N LYS A 40 -22.15 -35.86 53.38
CA LYS A 40 -21.04 -36.89 53.43
C LYS A 40 -20.84 -37.38 51.97
N ALA A 41 -19.80 -38.07 51.47
CA ALA A 41 -18.49 -38.60 51.92
C ALA A 41 -17.46 -38.33 50.77
N LYS A 42 -16.28 -38.92 50.45
CA LYS A 42 -15.44 -40.12 50.78
C LYS A 42 -15.97 -41.50 50.31
N ALA A 43 -15.15 -42.46 49.82
CA ALA A 43 -13.69 -42.60 49.66
C ALA A 43 -13.36 -43.16 48.23
N ALA A 44 -12.19 -43.03 47.59
CA ALA A 44 -10.77 -42.89 47.95
C ALA A 44 -10.00 -44.21 48.25
N ILE A 45 -9.10 -44.61 47.32
CA ILE A 45 -8.03 -45.62 47.49
C ILE A 45 -6.77 -45.12 46.75
N THR A 46 -5.58 -45.53 47.21
CA THR A 46 -4.25 -45.03 46.79
C THR A 46 -3.36 -46.16 46.28
N ALA A 47 -2.53 -45.94 45.24
CA ALA A 47 -1.20 -46.56 45.11
C ALA A 47 -0.35 -45.93 43.98
N ASN A 48 0.96 -45.81 44.22
CA ASN A 48 2.00 -45.28 43.32
C ASN A 48 2.83 -46.44 42.75
N THR A 49 3.31 -46.41 41.48
CA THR A 49 4.62 -47.01 41.10
C THR A 49 5.10 -46.76 39.64
N LYS A 50 6.43 -46.55 39.52
CA LYS A 50 7.35 -47.05 38.46
C LYS A 50 7.30 -46.49 37.01
N LYS A 51 8.22 -45.56 36.74
CA LYS A 51 8.95 -45.36 35.46
C LYS A 51 9.97 -46.53 35.29
N PRO A 52 10.26 -47.13 34.10
CA PRO A 52 11.00 -46.45 33.01
C PRO A 52 10.70 -46.81 31.53
N SER A 53 11.40 -46.07 30.66
CA SER A 53 11.62 -46.18 29.20
C SER A 53 11.83 -47.61 28.65
N THR A 54 11.52 -47.91 27.37
CA THR A 54 12.41 -47.61 26.20
C THR A 54 11.78 -47.81 24.81
N THR A 55 12.42 -47.19 23.80
CA THR A 55 12.54 -47.60 22.37
C THR A 55 11.31 -47.52 21.44
N ALA A 56 11.59 -47.14 20.18
CA ALA A 56 10.65 -46.92 19.08
C ALA A 56 10.37 -48.18 18.24
N VAL A 57 9.40 -48.10 17.30
CA VAL A 57 9.70 -48.36 15.87
C VAL A 57 8.62 -47.78 14.94
N THR A 58 9.12 -47.21 13.84
CA THR A 58 8.53 -46.79 12.56
C THR A 58 7.19 -47.42 12.12
N LYS A 59 6.30 -46.58 11.60
CA LYS A 59 5.67 -46.77 10.26
C LYS A 59 5.36 -45.43 9.60
N ASN A 60 5.63 -45.34 8.31
CA ASN A 60 5.63 -44.11 7.51
C ASN A 60 4.48 -44.16 6.48
N ALA A 61 3.81 -43.04 6.23
CA ALA A 61 2.72 -42.94 5.24
C ALA A 61 2.79 -41.59 4.52
N THR A 62 3.12 -41.66 3.23
CA THR A 62 3.60 -40.59 2.35
C THR A 62 2.52 -39.60 1.89
N ASN A 63 2.99 -38.49 1.28
CA ASN A 63 2.28 -37.53 0.41
C ASN A 63 1.44 -36.45 1.13
N GLY A 64 1.53 -35.17 0.74
CA GLY A 64 2.51 -34.57 -0.18
C GLY A 64 2.21 -33.12 -0.55
N ALA A 65 3.18 -32.23 -0.32
CA ALA A 65 3.23 -30.88 -0.88
C ALA A 65 4.68 -30.35 -0.78
N PRO A 66 5.20 -29.59 -1.77
CA PRO A 66 6.48 -28.91 -1.63
C PRO A 66 6.33 -27.76 -0.64
N THR A 67 6.65 -28.03 0.63
CA THR A 67 6.94 -26.96 1.58
C THR A 67 8.19 -26.24 1.07
N VAL A 68 8.00 -25.08 0.45
CA VAL A 68 9.08 -24.10 0.25
C VAL A 68 9.53 -23.72 1.66
N ALA A 69 10.67 -24.28 2.06
CA ALA A 69 11.14 -24.20 3.43
C ALA A 69 11.60 -22.76 3.72
N VAL A 70 10.69 -21.94 4.26
CA VAL A 70 11.02 -20.61 4.79
C VAL A 70 12.18 -20.78 5.78
N PRO A 71 13.37 -20.24 5.48
CA PRO A 71 14.56 -20.56 6.26
C PRO A 71 14.39 -20.06 7.69
N LYS A 72 14.51 -20.98 8.66
CA LYS A 72 14.57 -20.63 10.09
C LYS A 72 15.94 -20.06 10.44
N GLY A 73 16.24 -18.89 9.89
CA GLY A 73 17.31 -18.00 10.32
C GLY A 73 16.71 -16.70 10.84
N GLY A 74 17.34 -16.08 11.84
CA GLY A 74 17.05 -14.69 12.15
C GLY A 74 17.50 -13.84 10.96
N ILE A 75 16.58 -13.15 10.29
CA ILE A 75 16.93 -12.28 9.17
C ILE A 75 17.74 -11.13 9.75
N ASP A 76 19.02 -11.05 9.40
CA ASP A 76 19.87 -9.93 9.75
C ASP A 76 19.21 -8.63 9.30
N LYS A 77 19.12 -7.68 10.23
CA LYS A 77 18.27 -6.51 10.12
C LYS A 77 18.74 -5.66 8.92
N VAL A 78 17.98 -5.72 7.82
CA VAL A 78 18.31 -5.10 6.53
C VAL A 78 18.80 -3.66 6.72
N LYS A 79 20.01 -3.37 6.24
CA LYS A 79 20.68 -2.09 6.47
C LYS A 79 20.54 -1.19 5.25
N VAL A 80 20.57 0.12 5.50
CA VAL A 80 20.67 1.10 4.43
C VAL A 80 22.04 0.94 3.75
N GLY A 81 22.02 0.76 2.43
CA GLY A 81 23.19 0.45 1.61
C GLY A 81 23.31 -1.00 1.16
N ASP A 82 22.64 -1.96 1.84
CA ASP A 82 22.65 -3.37 1.44
C ASP A 82 21.93 -3.54 0.07
N VAL A 83 22.43 -4.45 -0.76
CA VAL A 83 21.74 -4.91 -1.99
C VAL A 83 21.01 -6.21 -1.67
N VAL A 84 19.70 -6.22 -1.89
CA VAL A 84 18.80 -7.33 -1.56
C VAL A 84 18.45 -8.11 -2.83
N THR A 85 18.74 -9.42 -2.82
CA THR A 85 18.26 -10.34 -3.86
C THR A 85 16.73 -10.34 -3.86
N LEU A 86 16.12 -9.70 -4.88
CA LEU A 86 14.67 -9.53 -4.98
C LEU A 86 13.90 -10.86 -5.12
N GLU A 87 14.57 -11.92 -5.55
CA GLU A 87 13.96 -13.24 -5.80
C GLU A 87 13.59 -13.93 -4.48
N GLY A 88 12.29 -14.15 -4.27
CA GLY A 88 11.77 -14.78 -3.05
C GLY A 88 11.78 -13.89 -1.79
N PHE A 89 12.36 -12.69 -1.83
CA PHE A 89 12.42 -11.79 -0.68
C PHE A 89 11.01 -11.36 -0.23
N GLY A 90 10.68 -11.68 1.03
CA GLY A 90 9.37 -11.40 1.62
C GLY A 90 8.23 -12.33 1.16
N GLY A 91 8.46 -13.22 0.20
CA GLY A 91 7.44 -14.13 -0.35
C GLY A 91 6.39 -13.43 -1.22
N GLU A 92 5.20 -14.03 -1.32
CA GLU A 92 4.03 -13.44 -1.97
C GLU A 92 3.28 -12.52 -0.98
N VAL A 93 2.74 -11.41 -1.49
CA VAL A 93 1.77 -10.55 -0.81
C VAL A 93 0.57 -10.26 -1.72
N GLU A 94 -0.56 -9.87 -1.16
CA GLU A 94 -1.79 -9.60 -1.92
C GLU A 94 -2.08 -8.09 -1.97
N THR A 95 -2.46 -7.56 -3.14
CA THR A 95 -2.93 -6.17 -3.24
C THR A 95 -4.34 -6.02 -2.63
N ASN A 96 -4.73 -4.80 -2.28
CA ASN A 96 -6.09 -4.52 -1.79
C ASN A 96 -7.20 -4.94 -2.79
N ASP A 97 -6.85 -5.03 -4.07
CA ASP A 97 -7.70 -5.41 -5.19
C ASP A 97 -7.71 -6.94 -5.46
N GLY A 98 -7.01 -7.74 -4.64
CA GLY A 98 -7.01 -9.21 -4.68
C GLY A 98 -5.95 -9.85 -5.60
N VAL A 99 -5.10 -9.04 -6.24
CA VAL A 99 -4.03 -9.53 -7.12
C VAL A 99 -2.79 -9.86 -6.29
N LYS A 100 -2.27 -11.10 -6.41
CA LYS A 100 -0.99 -11.51 -5.83
C LYS A 100 0.20 -10.82 -6.49
N THR A 101 1.23 -10.52 -5.72
CA THR A 101 2.47 -9.88 -6.18
C THR A 101 3.65 -10.21 -5.26
N THR A 102 4.86 -9.81 -5.64
CA THR A 102 6.12 -10.00 -4.89
C THR A 102 6.92 -8.70 -4.92
N LEU A 103 7.91 -8.53 -4.03
CA LEU A 103 8.74 -7.31 -4.06
C LEU A 103 9.42 -7.10 -5.43
N LYS A 104 9.91 -8.19 -6.06
CA LYS A 104 10.46 -8.19 -7.42
C LYS A 104 9.48 -7.56 -8.43
N ALA A 105 8.25 -8.06 -8.50
CA ALA A 105 7.25 -7.56 -9.45
C ALA A 105 6.85 -6.09 -9.20
N LEU A 106 6.85 -5.65 -7.94
CA LEU A 106 6.59 -4.24 -7.60
C LEU A 106 7.75 -3.31 -8.02
N VAL A 107 9.00 -3.79 -7.92
CA VAL A 107 10.19 -3.04 -8.37
C VAL A 107 10.29 -3.01 -9.89
N GLU A 108 10.06 -4.13 -10.57
CA GLU A 108 10.01 -4.24 -12.03
C GLU A 108 8.92 -3.33 -12.64
N GLY A 109 7.75 -3.27 -11.99
CA GLY A 109 6.64 -2.38 -12.36
C GLY A 109 6.84 -0.90 -11.97
N SER A 110 7.98 -0.52 -11.37
CA SER A 110 8.32 0.86 -11.03
C SER A 110 9.27 1.49 -12.06
N LYS A 111 9.30 2.83 -12.13
CA LYS A 111 10.30 3.52 -12.96
C LYS A 111 11.68 3.39 -12.31
N ASN A 112 11.86 3.90 -11.09
CA ASN A 112 13.17 4.03 -10.45
C ASN A 112 13.28 3.34 -9.07
N GLY A 113 12.19 2.77 -8.54
CA GLY A 113 12.19 2.12 -7.22
C GLY A 113 10.84 2.16 -6.52
N VAL A 114 10.82 1.63 -5.30
CA VAL A 114 9.60 1.40 -4.51
C VAL A 114 9.77 1.94 -3.08
N ALA A 115 8.81 2.74 -2.63
CA ALA A 115 8.69 3.22 -1.26
C ALA A 115 7.49 2.55 -0.57
N ILE A 116 7.77 1.63 0.37
CA ILE A 116 6.77 0.89 1.15
C ILE A 116 6.71 1.47 2.57
N PHE A 117 5.56 2.00 2.98
CA PHE A 117 5.35 2.40 4.37
C PHE A 117 4.53 1.35 5.13
N THR A 118 5.01 0.93 6.29
CA THR A 118 4.29 -0.06 7.10
C THR A 118 3.38 0.60 8.13
N TYR A 119 2.22 0.00 8.40
CA TYR A 119 1.31 0.46 9.44
C TYR A 119 0.70 -0.68 10.27
N PRO A 120 0.50 -0.50 11.60
CA PRO A 120 -0.03 -1.55 12.47
C PRO A 120 -1.45 -2.05 12.16
N LYS A 121 -2.33 -1.15 11.69
CA LYS A 121 -3.75 -1.47 11.38
C LYS A 121 -4.44 -0.35 10.58
N ALA A 122 -5.13 -0.72 9.51
CA ALA A 122 -5.93 0.17 8.66
C ALA A 122 -7.02 0.93 9.45
N SER A 123 -7.40 2.12 8.96
CA SER A 123 -8.47 2.98 9.54
C SER A 123 -8.32 3.38 11.02
N THR A 124 -7.14 3.22 11.63
CA THR A 124 -6.86 3.73 12.99
C THR A 124 -6.19 5.11 12.94
N PRO A 125 -6.39 6.02 13.93
CA PRO A 125 -6.03 7.45 13.79
C PRO A 125 -4.60 7.74 13.31
N GLY A 126 -3.59 7.12 13.92
CA GLY A 126 -2.19 7.32 13.53
C GLY A 126 -1.83 6.69 12.17
N CYS A 127 -2.54 5.65 11.74
CA CYS A 127 -2.36 5.05 10.40
C CYS A 127 -3.08 5.86 9.33
N THR A 128 -4.26 6.40 9.65
CA THR A 128 -4.96 7.38 8.82
C THR A 128 -4.11 8.63 8.61
N THR A 129 -3.51 9.17 9.68
CA THR A 129 -2.59 10.32 9.59
C THR A 129 -1.41 10.01 8.66
N GLN A 130 -0.75 8.86 8.82
CA GLN A 130 0.37 8.46 7.97
C GLN A 130 -0.03 8.33 6.50
N ALA A 131 -1.15 7.65 6.21
CA ALA A 131 -1.65 7.47 4.86
C ALA A 131 -2.07 8.80 4.21
N CYS A 132 -2.74 9.69 4.95
CA CYS A 132 -3.04 11.04 4.49
C CYS A 132 -1.75 11.81 4.17
N ASN A 133 -0.73 11.77 5.04
CA ASN A 133 0.55 12.43 4.77
C ASN A 133 1.24 11.91 3.48
N PHE A 134 1.12 10.60 3.16
CA PHE A 134 1.61 10.02 1.91
C PHE A 134 0.76 10.41 0.69
N ARG A 135 -0.58 10.50 0.83
CA ARG A 135 -1.50 11.02 -0.20
C ARG A 135 -1.22 12.49 -0.51
N ASP A 136 -1.13 13.31 0.53
CA ASP A 136 -1.02 14.77 0.43
C ASP A 136 0.36 15.20 -0.08
N GLY A 137 1.37 14.32 0.04
CA GLY A 137 2.68 14.47 -0.59
C GLY A 137 2.87 13.70 -1.90
N TYR A 138 1.85 12.99 -2.41
CA TYR A 138 2.02 11.93 -3.43
C TYR A 138 2.79 12.40 -4.66
N THR A 139 2.34 13.47 -5.33
CA THR A 139 2.95 14.00 -6.55
C THR A 139 4.44 14.32 -6.39
N SER A 140 4.82 14.94 -5.26
CA SER A 140 6.23 15.24 -4.95
C SER A 140 7.02 13.99 -4.59
N LEU A 141 6.42 13.02 -3.92
CA LEU A 141 7.07 11.76 -3.55
C LEU A 141 7.29 10.82 -4.75
N THR A 142 6.52 11.00 -5.82
CA THR A 142 6.62 10.24 -7.08
C THR A 142 7.36 10.98 -8.20
N SER A 143 7.87 12.20 -7.98
CA SER A 143 8.51 13.02 -9.03
C SER A 143 9.67 12.27 -9.71
N THR A 144 10.53 11.66 -8.90
CA THR A 144 11.68 10.85 -9.31
C THR A 144 11.33 9.41 -9.70
N GLY A 145 10.07 9.12 -10.04
CA GLY A 145 9.65 7.81 -10.55
C GLY A 145 9.59 6.68 -9.51
N LEU A 146 9.55 7.01 -8.22
CA LEU A 146 9.27 6.04 -7.15
C LEU A 146 7.79 5.66 -7.13
N SER A 147 7.48 4.36 -6.99
CA SER A 147 6.14 3.84 -6.73
C SER A 147 5.88 3.71 -5.23
N ILE A 148 4.77 4.26 -4.72
CA ILE A 148 4.43 4.23 -3.28
C ILE A 148 3.43 3.11 -2.99
N TYR A 149 3.64 2.38 -1.89
CA TYR A 149 2.69 1.39 -1.37
C TYR A 149 2.58 1.47 0.15
N GLY A 150 1.38 1.21 0.68
CA GLY A 150 1.18 1.01 2.12
C GLY A 150 1.04 -0.47 2.46
N LEU A 151 1.73 -0.97 3.49
CA LEU A 151 1.79 -2.40 3.84
C LEU A 151 1.30 -2.69 5.27
N SER A 152 0.38 -3.64 5.43
CA SER A 152 -0.08 -4.14 6.74
C SER A 152 -0.52 -5.62 6.70
N THR A 153 -0.83 -6.17 7.87
CA THR A 153 -1.44 -7.52 7.99
C THR A 153 -2.98 -7.48 7.96
N ASP A 154 -3.58 -6.40 7.46
CA ASP A 154 -5.03 -6.33 7.25
C ASP A 154 -5.41 -7.06 5.94
N SER A 155 -6.67 -7.48 5.82
CA SER A 155 -7.15 -8.18 4.62
C SER A 155 -7.43 -7.20 3.45
N PRO A 156 -7.47 -7.69 2.19
CA PRO A 156 -7.78 -6.85 1.02
C PRO A 156 -9.08 -6.05 1.19
N LYS A 157 -10.13 -6.66 1.75
CA LYS A 157 -11.39 -5.97 2.06
C LYS A 157 -11.22 -4.83 3.07
N ALA A 158 -10.37 -4.98 4.09
CA ALA A 158 -10.11 -3.93 5.06
C ALA A 158 -9.27 -2.78 4.46
N ASN A 159 -8.26 -3.13 3.65
CA ASN A 159 -7.40 -2.16 2.97
C ASN A 159 -8.13 -1.40 1.87
N THR A 160 -8.95 -2.06 1.03
CA THR A 160 -9.80 -1.37 0.04
C THR A 160 -10.79 -0.41 0.71
N ASN A 161 -11.45 -0.83 1.81
CA ASN A 161 -12.28 0.09 2.60
C ASN A 161 -11.52 1.31 3.13
N PHE A 162 -10.24 1.16 3.48
CA PHE A 162 -9.39 2.25 3.96
C PHE A 162 -8.93 3.17 2.81
N LYS A 163 -8.51 2.59 1.68
CA LYS A 163 -8.15 3.28 0.42
C LYS A 163 -9.29 4.18 -0.07
N THR A 164 -10.50 3.64 -0.17
CA THR A 164 -11.70 4.41 -0.56
C THR A 164 -12.06 5.49 0.46
N LYS A 165 -12.08 5.18 1.77
CA LYS A 165 -12.47 6.16 2.80
C LYS A 165 -11.52 7.35 2.94
N GLN A 166 -10.26 7.22 2.52
CA GLN A 166 -9.24 8.26 2.61
C GLN A 166 -8.79 8.79 1.25
N ASN A 167 -9.40 8.34 0.15
CA ASN A 167 -9.03 8.67 -1.23
C ASN A 167 -7.51 8.52 -1.49
N LEU A 168 -6.95 7.34 -1.15
CA LEU A 168 -5.52 7.09 -1.33
C LEU A 168 -5.22 6.75 -2.81
N PRO A 169 -4.32 7.49 -3.49
CA PRO A 169 -4.05 7.32 -4.92
C PRO A 169 -3.18 6.11 -5.26
N TYR A 170 -2.60 5.46 -4.23
CA TYR A 170 -1.70 4.32 -4.35
C TYR A 170 -2.35 3.01 -3.91
N THR A 171 -1.67 1.90 -4.20
CA THR A 171 -2.10 0.55 -3.81
C THR A 171 -1.67 0.20 -2.39
N LEU A 172 -2.52 -0.54 -1.69
CA LEU A 172 -2.21 -1.11 -0.38
C LEU A 172 -1.92 -2.60 -0.52
N LEU A 173 -0.91 -3.07 0.21
CA LEU A 173 -0.43 -4.44 0.25
C LEU A 173 -0.88 -5.10 1.56
N CYS A 174 -1.28 -6.36 1.44
CA CYS A 174 -1.87 -7.20 2.46
C CYS A 174 -0.93 -8.39 2.66
N ASP A 175 -0.27 -8.43 3.81
CA ASP A 175 0.71 -9.44 4.21
C ASP A 175 0.22 -10.11 5.50
N PRO A 176 -0.74 -11.05 5.42
CA PRO A 176 -1.43 -11.61 6.59
C PRO A 176 -0.48 -12.42 7.50
N ASP A 177 0.55 -13.05 6.94
CA ASP A 177 1.58 -13.80 7.65
C ASP A 177 2.71 -12.91 8.20
N ALA A 178 2.78 -11.66 7.73
CA ALA A 178 3.88 -10.72 7.94
C ALA A 178 5.23 -11.29 7.47
N SER A 179 5.28 -11.85 6.26
CA SER A 179 6.48 -12.40 5.61
C SER A 179 7.37 -11.28 5.04
N LEU A 180 6.80 -10.37 4.25
CA LEU A 180 7.52 -9.19 3.72
C LEU A 180 7.80 -8.19 4.85
N ILE A 181 6.83 -7.97 5.74
CA ILE A 181 6.97 -7.19 6.98
C ILE A 181 8.08 -7.79 7.88
N GLY A 182 8.24 -9.12 7.85
CA GLY A 182 9.35 -9.84 8.49
C GLY A 182 10.69 -9.58 7.83
N ALA A 183 10.77 -9.74 6.50
CA ALA A 183 11.98 -9.60 5.72
C ALA A 183 12.58 -8.18 5.80
N ILE A 184 11.76 -7.13 5.77
CA ILE A 184 12.20 -5.73 5.93
C ILE A 184 12.47 -5.32 7.40
N GLY A 185 12.45 -6.27 8.36
CA GLY A 185 12.77 -6.01 9.77
C GLY A 185 11.74 -5.19 10.55
N LEU A 186 10.53 -4.98 10.02
CA LEU A 186 9.47 -4.16 10.63
C LEU A 186 8.36 -4.98 11.30
N LYS A 187 8.53 -6.30 11.47
CA LYS A 187 7.63 -7.17 12.26
C LYS A 187 7.78 -6.89 13.75
N LYS A 188 6.66 -6.81 14.48
CA LYS A 188 6.65 -6.65 15.94
C LYS A 188 6.44 -8.01 16.61
N SER A 189 7.40 -8.42 17.44
CA SER A 189 7.28 -9.63 18.26
C SER A 189 6.30 -9.41 19.43
N PRO A 190 5.45 -10.41 19.81
CA PRO A 190 5.29 -11.72 19.16
C PRO A 190 4.35 -11.69 17.94
N LYS A 191 3.48 -10.68 17.78
CA LYS A 191 2.62 -10.48 16.61
C LYS A 191 2.36 -8.99 16.35
N GLY A 192 2.33 -8.62 15.07
CA GLY A 192 1.94 -7.29 14.59
C GLY A 192 3.03 -6.62 13.75
N THR A 193 2.80 -5.36 13.41
CA THR A 193 3.64 -4.55 12.53
C THR A 193 4.11 -3.31 13.25
N THR A 194 5.41 -3.01 13.15
CA THR A 194 6.01 -1.74 13.56
C THR A 194 5.77 -0.72 12.46
N ARG A 195 5.32 0.50 12.81
CA ARG A 195 5.21 1.60 11.83
C ARG A 195 6.61 2.00 11.39
N GLY A 196 6.82 2.14 10.09
CA GLY A 196 8.11 2.46 9.51
C GLY A 196 8.03 2.71 8.01
N VAL A 197 9.19 2.82 7.39
CA VAL A 197 9.35 2.96 5.94
C VAL A 197 10.52 2.11 5.46
N PHE A 198 10.33 1.52 4.29
CA PHE A 198 11.31 0.77 3.54
C PHE A 198 11.35 1.35 2.12
N VAL A 199 12.53 1.70 1.62
CA VAL A 199 12.72 2.22 0.26
C VAL A 199 13.83 1.44 -0.41
N ILE A 200 13.56 0.96 -1.61
CA ILE A 200 14.47 0.16 -2.43
C ILE A 200 14.46 0.70 -3.86
N ASP A 201 15.62 0.78 -4.50
CA ASP A 201 15.72 1.20 -5.91
C ASP A 201 15.54 0.01 -6.88
N LYS A 202 15.67 0.29 -8.18
CA LYS A 202 15.51 -0.70 -9.25
C LYS A 202 16.59 -1.79 -9.26
N GLU A 203 17.76 -1.53 -8.67
CA GLU A 203 18.88 -2.47 -8.58
C GLU A 203 18.77 -3.38 -7.34
N GLY A 204 17.73 -3.18 -6.52
CA GLY A 204 17.51 -3.93 -5.29
C GLY A 204 18.28 -3.36 -4.09
N LYS A 205 18.86 -2.16 -4.21
CA LYS A 205 19.64 -1.53 -3.14
C LYS A 205 18.75 -0.73 -2.20
N VAL A 206 18.96 -0.92 -0.90
CA VAL A 206 18.10 -0.36 0.15
C VAL A 206 18.54 1.06 0.48
N LEU A 207 17.61 2.01 0.29
CA LEU A 207 17.81 3.44 0.52
C LEU A 207 17.29 3.90 1.90
N ALA A 208 16.29 3.20 2.45
CA ALA A 208 15.83 3.36 3.83
C ALA A 208 15.20 2.06 4.36
N ALA A 209 15.34 1.78 5.65
CA ALA A 209 14.72 0.63 6.33
C ALA A 209 14.59 0.92 7.83
N GLU A 210 13.65 1.79 8.23
CA GLU A 210 13.57 2.26 9.62
C GLU A 210 12.14 2.42 10.18
N PRO A 211 11.95 2.20 11.50
CA PRO A 211 10.69 2.48 12.19
C PRO A 211 10.50 4.00 12.37
N GLY A 212 9.25 4.47 12.38
CA GLY A 212 8.96 5.90 12.43
C GLY A 212 7.56 6.28 12.90
N SER A 213 7.36 7.59 13.05
CA SER A 213 6.07 8.22 13.35
C SER A 213 5.26 8.48 12.07
N PRO A 214 3.96 8.81 12.15
CA PRO A 214 3.14 9.11 10.98
C PRO A 214 3.68 10.22 10.06
N THR A 215 4.47 11.16 10.60
CA THR A 215 5.09 12.24 9.83
C THR A 215 6.49 11.83 9.36
N THR A 216 7.34 11.34 10.26
CA THR A 216 8.76 11.10 9.93
C THR A 216 8.95 10.04 8.85
N THR A 217 8.06 9.05 8.71
CA THR A 217 8.13 8.09 7.59
C THR A 217 7.95 8.74 6.21
N VAL A 218 7.23 9.86 6.13
CA VAL A 218 7.08 10.64 4.89
C VAL A 218 8.29 11.54 4.67
N ASP A 219 8.79 12.17 5.73
CA ASP A 219 9.96 13.05 5.66
C ASP A 219 11.23 12.33 5.20
N VAL A 220 11.38 11.04 5.52
CA VAL A 220 12.45 10.17 5.02
C VAL A 220 12.38 10.02 3.50
N VAL A 221 11.21 9.71 2.94
CA VAL A 221 11.07 9.56 1.48
C VAL A 221 11.22 10.92 0.79
N LYS A 222 10.71 12.02 1.36
CA LYS A 222 10.96 13.39 0.85
C LYS A 222 12.44 13.74 0.79
N LYS A 223 13.22 13.38 1.82
CA LYS A 223 14.68 13.58 1.85
C LYS A 223 15.40 12.74 0.79
N LEU A 224 14.98 11.49 0.59
CA LEU A 224 15.54 10.64 -0.47
C LEU A 224 15.23 11.22 -1.86
N VAL A 225 13.98 11.66 -2.11
CA VAL A 225 13.58 12.29 -3.38
C VAL A 225 14.39 13.55 -3.65
N GLY A 226 14.44 14.51 -2.72
CA GLY A 226 15.24 15.73 -2.90
C GLY A 226 16.75 15.47 -2.99
N GLY A 227 17.24 14.41 -2.35
CA GLY A 227 18.61 13.94 -2.51
C GLY A 227 18.89 13.32 -3.89
N VAL A 228 17.91 12.62 -4.48
CA VAL A 228 17.98 12.10 -5.85
C VAL A 228 17.90 13.26 -6.86
N GLU A 229 17.03 14.25 -6.66
CA GLU A 229 16.97 15.45 -7.51
C GLU A 229 18.29 16.24 -7.49
N ALA A 230 18.97 16.33 -6.35
CA ALA A 230 20.29 16.95 -6.23
C ALA A 230 21.43 16.18 -6.92
N ASN A 231 21.34 14.85 -7.03
CA ASN A 231 22.34 14.01 -7.71
C ASN A 231 22.00 13.71 -9.18
N GLY A 232 20.73 13.81 -9.56
CA GLY A 232 20.22 13.45 -10.90
C GLY A 232 20.72 14.35 -12.03
N ILE A 233 21.24 15.54 -11.70
CA ILE A 233 21.86 16.49 -12.64
C ILE A 233 23.02 15.84 -13.42
N ALA A 234 23.64 14.78 -12.90
CA ALA A 234 24.71 14.05 -13.58
C ALA A 234 24.23 13.07 -14.68
N ASN A 235 22.96 12.63 -14.68
CA ASN A 235 22.47 11.52 -15.51
C ASN A 235 21.33 11.90 -16.50
N ASP A 236 20.66 13.05 -16.31
CA ASP A 236 19.57 13.52 -17.19
C ASP A 236 20.02 13.97 -18.60
N ALA A 237 21.32 13.86 -18.92
CA ALA A 237 21.89 14.20 -20.22
C ALA A 237 21.72 13.12 -21.30
N ALA A 238 21.21 11.92 -20.95
CA ALA A 238 21.17 10.76 -21.85
C ALA A 238 19.80 10.49 -22.52
N ASP A 239 18.70 11.05 -22.02
CA ASP A 239 17.32 10.71 -22.46
C ASP A 239 16.59 11.88 -23.17
N LYS A 240 17.35 12.83 -23.74
CA LYS A 240 16.83 14.04 -24.41
C LYS A 240 17.11 14.12 -25.91
N GLU A 241 17.34 12.99 -26.57
CA GLU A 241 17.39 12.88 -28.03
C GLU A 241 16.43 11.81 -28.61
N ALA A 242 15.32 11.53 -27.91
CA ALA A 242 14.34 10.52 -28.31
C ALA A 242 12.91 11.03 -28.58
N ASP A 243 12.57 12.29 -28.25
CA ASP A 243 11.22 12.84 -28.44
C ASP A 243 11.20 14.25 -29.06
N LYS A 244 11.86 14.40 -30.22
CA LYS A 244 11.57 15.51 -31.16
C LYS A 244 11.82 15.15 -32.63
N LYS A 245 11.38 13.96 -33.05
CA LYS A 245 11.46 13.55 -34.46
C LYS A 245 10.37 12.56 -34.91
N LYS A 246 9.13 12.77 -34.43
CA LYS A 246 7.99 11.93 -34.78
C LYS A 246 6.66 12.64 -35.08
N GLU A 247 6.71 13.94 -35.39
CA GLU A 247 5.52 14.73 -35.78
C GLU A 247 5.54 15.23 -37.24
N ASP A 248 6.69 15.18 -37.92
CA ASP A 248 6.90 15.71 -39.28
C ASP A 248 7.00 14.65 -40.40
N VAL A 249 6.69 13.37 -40.12
CA VAL A 249 6.90 12.25 -41.08
C VAL A 249 5.58 11.57 -41.52
N GLU A 250 4.42 12.06 -41.08
CA GLU A 250 3.10 11.53 -41.50
C GLU A 250 2.33 12.52 -42.41
N LYS A 251 3.05 13.30 -43.23
CA LYS A 251 2.44 14.20 -44.22
C LYS A 251 3.23 14.38 -45.53
N ALA A 252 4.19 13.49 -45.82
CA ALA A 252 5.07 13.61 -46.99
C ALA A 252 4.92 12.49 -48.04
N GLU A 253 4.41 11.30 -47.68
CA GLU A 253 4.50 10.12 -48.53
C GLU A 253 3.25 9.85 -49.41
N VAL A 254 2.09 10.44 -49.08
CA VAL A 254 0.84 10.31 -49.88
C VAL A 254 0.73 11.42 -50.95
N ALA A 255 1.85 11.71 -51.62
CA ALA A 255 1.95 12.72 -52.69
C ALA A 255 2.88 12.32 -53.85
N GLY A 256 3.55 11.15 -53.77
CA GLY A 256 4.56 10.73 -54.75
C GLY A 256 4.05 9.85 -55.90
N GLU A 257 3.05 9.01 -55.67
CA GLU A 257 2.76 7.87 -56.55
C GLU A 257 1.28 7.77 -56.95
N VAL A 258 0.90 8.54 -58.00
CA VAL A 258 -0.16 8.28 -59.02
C VAL A 258 -0.25 9.42 -60.06
N ALA A 259 0.56 10.48 -59.94
CA ALA A 259 0.59 11.59 -60.91
C ALA A 259 1.02 11.19 -62.34
N ASP A 260 1.46 9.94 -62.56
CA ASP A 260 1.96 9.41 -63.83
C ASP A 260 0.94 8.57 -64.63
N THR A 261 -0.37 8.82 -64.46
CA THR A 261 -1.43 8.25 -65.33
C THR A 261 -2.39 9.32 -65.84
N ALA A 262 -1.85 10.46 -66.30
CA ALA A 262 -2.63 11.55 -66.92
C ALA A 262 -1.92 12.27 -68.09
N ALA A 263 -0.74 11.78 -68.52
CA ALA A 263 0.18 12.51 -69.41
C ALA A 263 0.45 11.83 -70.78
N LYS A 264 -0.50 11.03 -71.29
CA LYS A 264 -0.55 10.55 -72.68
C LYS A 264 -1.95 10.09 -73.03
N LEU A 265 -2.41 10.42 -74.24
CA LEU A 265 -3.83 10.52 -74.63
C LEU A 265 -4.50 11.68 -73.86
N ASP A 266 -4.94 12.78 -74.46
CA ASP A 266 -5.17 13.07 -75.89
C ASP A 266 -4.25 14.19 -76.44
N GLY A 267 -4.14 14.32 -77.76
CA GLY A 267 -3.15 15.20 -78.40
C GLY A 267 -3.54 15.75 -79.77
N GLY A 268 -4.38 16.79 -79.78
CA GLY A 268 -4.67 17.64 -80.94
C GLY A 268 -6.04 18.33 -80.82
N VAL A 269 -6.37 19.35 -81.62
CA VAL A 269 -5.56 20.25 -82.45
C VAL A 269 -6.46 21.41 -82.90
N GLU A 270 -6.05 22.67 -82.67
CA GLU A 270 -6.71 23.91 -83.16
C GLU A 270 -8.19 24.09 -82.74
N GLY A 271 -8.87 25.23 -82.89
CA GLY A 271 -8.43 26.58 -83.23
C GLY A 271 -9.54 27.44 -83.86
N ASN A 272 -9.74 28.67 -83.37
CA ASN A 272 -10.52 29.77 -83.99
C ASN A 272 -12.07 29.72 -83.96
N GLY A 273 -12.72 30.89 -84.10
CA GLY A 273 -14.19 31.10 -84.25
C GLY A 273 -14.92 31.39 -82.92
N GLU A 274 -15.59 32.52 -82.62
CA GLU A 274 -16.32 33.58 -83.37
C GLU A 274 -17.82 33.30 -83.64
N THR A 275 -18.66 34.34 -83.51
CA THR A 275 -20.12 34.42 -83.85
C THR A 275 -21.19 33.60 -83.08
N ALA A 276 -21.80 34.29 -82.11
CA ALA A 276 -23.25 34.63 -81.96
C ALA A 276 -24.39 33.96 -82.79
N LYS A 277 -25.62 34.12 -82.24
CA LYS A 277 -26.98 33.81 -82.75
C LYS A 277 -27.42 32.33 -82.65
N ALA A 278 -28.72 32.03 -82.47
CA ALA A 278 -29.91 32.90 -82.35
C ALA A 278 -30.84 32.44 -81.21
#